data_AF-A0A8J6YET2-F1
#
_entry.id   AF-A0A8J6YET2-F1
#
_cell.length_a   1.000
_cell.length_b   1.000
_cell.length_c   1.000
_cell.angle_alpha   90.00
_cell.angle_beta   90.00
_cell.angle_gamma   90.00
#
_symmetry.space_group_name_H-M   'P 1'
#
loop_
_entity.id
_entity.type
_entity.pdbx_description
1 polymer ?
#
loop_
_entity_poly.entity_id
_entity_poly.type
_entity_poly.pdbx_seq_one_letter_code
_entity_poly.pdbx_strand_id
1 'polypeptide(L)'
;GFSHFGVLDVLSSTTPRPSDRKPHWARHLADLATKAGEKSGLARWFANGNLVLRELTSSDRGWAEVRCWPHHFDLGTVISLESSGDASSGRSIGVGLSPGDTSYSEPYLYVNPYGLTDQPANQPPLESGAHWHTDGWFGAVLTATAIVVNPGGTQESAVLSFLHGAVDAARNLLTE
;
A
#
# COMPACT_ATOMS: atom_id res chain seq x y z
N GLY A 1 8.33 35.25 -11.03
CA GLY A 1 9.71 35.08 -11.52
C GLY A 1 10.45 34.17 -10.58
N PHE A 2 11.05 33.12 -11.14
CA PHE A 2 12.15 32.23 -10.69
C PHE A 2 12.21 31.81 -9.20
N SER A 3 11.93 30.55 -8.87
CA SER A 3 12.84 29.38 -8.88
C SER A 3 13.78 29.30 -7.68
N HIS A 4 13.59 28.29 -6.83
CA HIS A 4 14.68 27.37 -6.43
C HIS A 4 14.09 26.02 -6.00
N PHE A 5 14.34 25.01 -6.83
CA PHE A 5 14.39 23.61 -6.43
C PHE A 5 15.48 23.49 -5.36
N GLY A 6 15.10 23.07 -4.16
CA GLY A 6 16.02 22.70 -3.09
C GLY A 6 15.77 21.25 -2.72
N VAL A 7 16.77 20.41 -3.00
CA VAL A 7 16.87 19.01 -2.57
C VAL A 7 16.61 18.96 -1.06
N LEU A 8 15.59 18.21 -0.64
CA LEU A 8 15.34 17.97 0.78
C LEU A 8 16.32 16.92 1.29
N ASP A 9 17.08 17.39 2.28
CA ASP A 9 17.98 16.63 3.13
C ASP A 9 17.26 15.45 3.80
N VAL A 10 17.98 14.37 3.99
CA VAL A 10 17.49 13.05 4.38
C VAL A 10 17.72 12.81 5.87
N LEU A 11 16.68 12.30 6.54
CA LEU A 11 16.62 11.59 7.83
C LEU A 11 16.63 12.40 9.14
N SER A 12 15.45 12.46 9.78
CA SER A 12 15.33 12.15 11.20
C SER A 12 14.71 10.76 11.33
N SER A 13 15.46 9.89 11.99
CA SER A 13 15.27 8.46 12.16
C SER A 13 13.96 8.10 12.86
N THR A 14 13.14 7.31 12.18
CA THR A 14 12.42 6.21 12.85
C THR A 14 13.15 4.94 12.47
N THR A 15 13.57 4.15 13.45
CA THR A 15 14.18 2.83 13.19
C THR A 15 13.24 2.01 12.29
N PRO A 16 13.72 1.49 11.15
CA PRO A 16 12.94 0.55 10.36
C PRO A 16 12.47 -0.58 11.26
N ARG A 17 11.18 -0.95 11.17
CA ARG A 17 10.66 -2.12 11.86
C ARG A 17 11.57 -3.32 11.51
N PRO A 18 12.00 -4.13 12.49
CA PRO A 18 12.67 -5.39 12.20
C PRO A 18 11.76 -6.20 11.30
N SER A 19 12.19 -6.35 10.05
CA SER A 19 11.54 -7.19 9.08
C SER A 19 12.51 -8.34 8.86
N ASP A 20 12.15 -9.52 9.32
CA ASP A 20 12.86 -10.76 8.97
C ASP A 20 12.75 -11.08 7.46
N ARG A 21 12.03 -10.23 6.69
CA ARG A 21 12.06 -10.26 5.23
C ARG A 21 13.46 -9.89 4.77
N LYS A 22 14.11 -10.84 4.11
CA LYS A 22 15.30 -10.58 3.29
C LYS A 22 15.02 -9.36 2.41
N PRO A 23 15.96 -8.41 2.26
CA PRO A 23 15.82 -7.29 1.36
C PRO A 23 15.62 -7.83 -0.06
N HIS A 24 14.36 -7.94 -0.48
CA HIS A 24 14.04 -8.20 -1.88
C HIS A 24 14.16 -6.85 -2.57
N TRP A 25 15.40 -6.54 -2.94
CA TRP A 25 15.76 -5.65 -4.02
C TRP A 25 14.60 -5.56 -5.00
N ALA A 26 14.02 -4.37 -5.14
CA ALA A 26 13.43 -3.99 -6.41
C ALA A 26 14.48 -4.35 -7.47
N ARG A 27 14.25 -5.43 -8.25
CA ARG A 27 15.00 -5.65 -9.49
C ARG A 27 14.96 -4.32 -10.20
N HIS A 28 16.14 -3.73 -10.34
CA HIS A 28 16.47 -2.32 -10.48
C HIS A 28 15.29 -1.41 -10.82
N LEU A 29 15.10 -0.28 -10.13
CA LEU A 29 14.08 0.75 -10.48
C LEU A 29 14.00 1.06 -12.00
N ALA A 30 15.09 0.86 -12.75
CA ALA A 30 15.16 0.94 -14.20
C ALA A 30 14.33 -0.12 -14.97
N ASP A 31 14.10 -1.28 -14.38
CA ASP A 31 13.35 -2.42 -14.92
C ASP A 31 11.83 -2.27 -14.73
N LEU A 32 11.39 -1.38 -13.82
CA LEU A 32 9.95 -1.12 -13.58
C LEU A 32 9.23 -0.61 -14.83
N ALA A 33 9.94 0.12 -15.69
CA ALA A 33 9.41 0.61 -16.95
C ALA A 33 10.53 0.94 -17.94
N THR A 34 10.60 0.20 -19.04
CA THR A 34 11.67 0.35 -20.03
C THR A 34 11.22 1.22 -21.21
N LYS A 35 9.94 1.14 -21.59
CA LYS A 35 9.34 1.89 -22.71
C LYS A 35 8.64 3.15 -22.23
N ALA A 36 8.52 4.16 -23.10
CA ALA A 36 7.86 5.43 -22.77
C ALA A 36 6.40 5.26 -22.31
N GLY A 37 5.67 4.31 -22.90
CA GLY A 37 4.30 3.98 -22.49
C GLY A 37 4.22 3.37 -21.09
N GLU A 38 5.14 2.46 -20.76
CA GLU A 38 5.27 1.84 -19.43
C GLU A 38 5.59 2.92 -18.37
N LYS A 39 6.50 3.85 -18.68
CA LYS A 39 6.87 4.96 -17.78
C LYS A 39 5.69 5.89 -17.51
N SER A 40 4.90 6.19 -18.55
CA SER A 40 3.70 7.03 -18.42
C SER A 40 2.61 6.33 -17.63
N GLY A 41 2.44 5.01 -17.80
CA GLY A 41 1.52 4.21 -17.00
C GLY A 41 1.91 4.21 -15.52
N LEU A 42 3.18 3.98 -15.22
CA LEU A 42 3.70 3.99 -13.85
C LEU A 42 3.58 5.36 -13.18
N ALA A 43 3.89 6.45 -13.91
CA ALA A 43 3.72 7.80 -13.38
C ALA A 43 2.25 8.10 -13.02
N ARG A 44 1.30 7.66 -13.86
CA ARG A 44 -0.14 7.79 -13.56
C ARG A 44 -0.56 6.93 -12.38
N TRP A 45 -0.01 5.72 -12.25
CA TRP A 45 -0.28 4.83 -11.11
C TRP A 45 0.06 5.50 -9.78
N PHE A 46 1.28 6.04 -9.64
CA PHE A 46 1.70 6.75 -8.43
C PHE A 46 0.95 8.07 -8.23
N ALA A 47 0.72 8.84 -9.30
CA ALA A 47 0.00 10.11 -9.19
C ALA A 47 -1.44 9.91 -8.70
N ASN A 48 -2.18 8.98 -9.32
CA ASN A 48 -3.56 8.68 -8.96
C ASN A 48 -3.64 8.05 -7.57
N GLY A 49 -2.75 7.10 -7.26
CA GLY A 49 -2.72 6.50 -5.94
C GLY A 49 -2.38 7.49 -4.83
N ASN A 50 -1.50 8.46 -5.08
CA ASN A 50 -1.23 9.54 -4.14
C ASN A 50 -2.48 10.39 -3.86
N LEU A 51 -3.29 10.69 -4.87
CA LEU A 51 -4.55 11.42 -4.69
C LEU A 51 -5.50 10.64 -3.78
N VAL A 52 -5.72 9.35 -4.08
CA VAL A 52 -6.61 8.47 -3.32
C VAL A 52 -6.14 8.31 -1.87
N LEU A 53 -4.85 8.01 -1.64
CA LEU A 53 -4.32 7.84 -0.28
C LEU A 53 -4.39 9.15 0.53
N ARG A 54 -4.15 10.30 -0.12
CA ARG A 54 -4.29 11.61 0.54
C ARG A 54 -5.74 11.94 0.91
N GLU A 55 -6.68 11.54 0.08
CA GLU A 55 -8.11 11.66 0.39
C GLU A 55 -8.47 10.81 1.62
N LEU A 56 -8.10 9.53 1.63
CA LEU A 56 -8.35 8.61 2.76
C LEU A 56 -7.75 9.13 4.07
N THR A 57 -6.48 9.54 4.05
CA THR A 57 -5.77 10.03 5.24
C THR A 57 -6.33 11.35 5.78
N SER A 58 -7.05 12.13 4.97
CA SER A 58 -7.66 13.39 5.41
C SER A 58 -8.89 13.23 6.29
N SER A 59 -9.48 12.02 6.32
CA SER A 59 -10.81 11.77 6.85
C SER A 59 -10.86 11.27 8.30
N ASP A 60 -9.75 10.78 8.86
CA ASP A 60 -9.77 10.00 10.11
C ASP A 60 -8.52 10.18 10.98
N ARG A 61 -8.68 10.10 12.30
CA ARG A 61 -7.56 10.14 13.26
C ARG A 61 -6.90 8.75 13.30
N GLY A 62 -5.58 8.69 13.16
CA GLY A 62 -4.80 7.45 13.27
C GLY A 62 -4.01 7.08 12.01
N TRP A 63 -4.29 7.75 10.88
CA TRP A 63 -3.50 7.64 9.67
C TRP A 63 -2.21 8.45 9.77
N ALA A 64 -1.10 7.85 9.33
CA ALA A 64 0.15 8.56 9.10
C ALA A 64 0.11 9.32 7.76
N GLU A 65 1.11 10.18 7.57
CA GLU A 65 1.36 10.83 6.28
C GLU A 65 1.65 9.79 5.18
N VAL A 66 1.16 10.05 3.97
CA VAL A 66 1.50 9.26 2.78
C VAL A 66 2.98 9.44 2.44
N ARG A 67 3.72 8.34 2.31
CA ARG A 67 5.16 8.31 2.04
C ARG A 67 5.48 7.32 0.94
N CYS A 68 6.54 7.61 0.19
CA CYS A 68 7.17 6.60 -0.66
C CYS A 68 8.23 5.86 0.17
N TRP A 69 8.10 4.54 0.28
CA TRP A 69 9.00 3.72 1.08
C TRP A 69 10.16 3.22 0.23
N PRO A 70 11.41 3.64 0.49
CA PRO A 70 12.53 3.40 -0.43
C PRO A 70 12.87 1.92 -0.66
N HIS A 71 12.51 1.05 0.28
CA HIS A 71 12.93 -0.35 0.26
C HIS A 71 12.18 -1.20 -0.79
N HIS A 72 10.89 -0.92 -1.02
CA HIS A 72 10.09 -1.57 -2.09
C HIS A 72 9.61 -0.59 -3.15
N PHE A 73 9.93 0.70 -3.00
CA PHE A 73 9.48 1.78 -3.86
C PHE A 73 7.95 1.84 -4.01
N ASP A 74 7.23 1.45 -2.95
CA ASP A 74 5.79 1.56 -2.87
C ASP A 74 5.39 2.94 -2.30
N LEU A 75 4.19 3.39 -2.63
CA LEU A 75 3.57 4.57 -2.01
C LEU A 75 2.54 4.08 -1.01
N GLY A 76 2.62 4.52 0.23
CA GLY A 76 1.71 4.04 1.26
C GLY A 76 1.62 4.92 2.48
N THR A 77 0.72 4.55 3.37
CA THR A 77 0.48 5.13 4.68
C THR A 77 0.25 3.99 5.68
N VAL A 78 0.29 4.31 6.96
CA VAL A 78 0.09 3.35 8.04
C VAL A 78 -0.98 3.89 8.98
N ILE A 79 -1.93 3.05 9.35
CA ILE A 79 -2.91 3.31 10.40
C ILE A 79 -2.36 2.67 11.68
N SER A 80 -2.13 3.47 12.72
CA SER A 80 -1.84 2.92 14.06
C SER A 80 -3.16 2.61 14.78
N LEU A 81 -3.25 1.42 15.36
CA LEU A 81 -4.38 1.03 16.21
C LEU A 81 -4.06 1.16 17.71
N GLU A 82 -2.85 1.58 18.05
CA GLU A 82 -2.43 1.77 19.42
C GLU A 82 -2.81 3.16 19.94
N SER A 83 -3.17 3.25 21.22
CA SER A 83 -3.53 4.51 21.86
C SER A 83 -2.41 5.56 21.85
N SER A 84 -1.15 5.12 21.76
CA SER A 84 0.03 5.97 21.62
C SER A 84 0.14 6.60 20.22
N GLY A 85 -0.57 6.06 19.22
CA GLY A 85 -0.40 6.41 17.81
C GLY A 85 0.88 5.82 17.19
N ASP A 86 1.69 5.07 17.94
CA ASP A 86 2.93 4.48 17.43
C ASP A 86 2.66 3.16 16.71
N ALA A 87 2.76 3.19 15.38
CA ALA A 87 2.61 1.99 14.56
C ALA A 87 3.85 1.07 14.58
N SER A 88 4.98 1.49 15.15
CA SER A 88 6.24 0.75 15.06
C SER A 88 6.29 -0.47 15.98
N SER A 89 5.60 -0.41 17.13
CA SER A 89 5.69 -1.42 18.20
C SER A 89 4.37 -2.13 18.52
N GLY A 90 3.29 -1.87 17.78
CA GLY A 90 1.97 -2.46 18.04
C GLY A 90 1.15 -2.72 16.79
N ARG A 91 -0.16 -2.94 16.98
CA ARG A 91 -1.07 -3.28 15.89
C ARG A 91 -1.23 -2.10 14.94
N SER A 92 -1.13 -2.40 13.65
CA SER A 92 -1.18 -1.39 12.61
C SER A 92 -1.67 -1.98 11.30
N ILE A 93 -2.09 -1.11 10.39
CA ILE A 93 -2.52 -1.52 9.05
C ILE A 93 -1.72 -0.68 8.06
N GLY A 94 -0.92 -1.31 7.22
CA GLY A 94 -0.31 -0.61 6.08
C GLY A 94 -1.28 -0.60 4.91
N VAL A 95 -1.36 0.54 4.23
CA VAL A 95 -2.25 0.77 3.08
C VAL A 95 -1.42 1.44 2.00
N GLY A 96 -1.39 0.87 0.80
CA GLY A 96 -0.55 1.43 -0.26
C GLY A 96 -0.70 0.79 -1.63
N LEU A 97 0.24 1.14 -2.50
CA LEU A 97 0.39 0.62 -3.85
C LEU A 97 1.84 0.29 -4.15
N SER A 98 2.05 -0.82 -4.83
CA SER A 98 3.34 -1.25 -5.35
C SER A 98 3.39 -1.06 -6.87
N PRO A 99 4.57 -0.75 -7.45
CA PRO A 99 4.77 -0.81 -8.89
C PRO A 99 4.78 -2.26 -9.44
N GLY A 100 4.77 -3.26 -8.56
CA GLY A 100 5.06 -4.66 -8.85
C GLY A 100 6.36 -5.09 -8.17
N ASP A 101 6.45 -6.38 -7.85
CA ASP A 101 7.57 -7.00 -7.16
C ASP A 101 7.61 -8.51 -7.47
N THR A 102 8.25 -9.29 -6.60
CA THR A 102 8.35 -10.75 -6.77
C THR A 102 7.05 -11.50 -6.51
N SER A 103 6.12 -10.93 -5.74
CA SER A 103 4.79 -11.49 -5.52
C SER A 103 3.88 -11.23 -6.72
N TYR A 104 3.97 -10.03 -7.32
CA TYR A 104 3.15 -9.65 -8.48
C TYR A 104 3.99 -8.90 -9.51
N SER A 105 4.04 -9.41 -10.74
CA SER A 105 4.76 -8.77 -11.85
C SER A 105 4.04 -7.56 -12.47
N GLU A 106 2.99 -7.06 -11.81
CA GLU A 106 2.19 -5.91 -12.23
C GLU A 106 1.93 -4.98 -11.04
N PRO A 107 1.54 -3.72 -11.26
CA PRO A 107 1.16 -2.83 -10.17
C PRO A 107 -0.08 -3.33 -9.42
N TYR A 108 -0.12 -3.11 -8.10
CA TYR A 108 -1.22 -3.55 -7.26
C TYR A 108 -1.39 -2.67 -6.02
N LEU A 109 -2.63 -2.56 -5.53
CA LEU A 109 -2.96 -1.98 -4.23
C LEU A 109 -2.90 -3.06 -3.15
N TYR A 110 -2.53 -2.67 -1.95
CA TYR A 110 -2.50 -3.56 -0.80
C TYR A 110 -3.05 -2.94 0.48
N VAL A 111 -3.60 -3.78 1.35
CA VAL A 111 -3.91 -3.48 2.76
C VAL A 111 -3.39 -4.63 3.62
N ASN A 112 -2.44 -4.38 4.52
CA ASN A 112 -1.82 -5.43 5.33
C ASN A 112 -1.98 -5.19 6.85
N PRO A 113 -2.67 -6.10 7.57
CA PRO A 113 -2.70 -6.04 9.03
C PRO A 113 -1.38 -6.53 9.63
N TYR A 114 -0.88 -5.79 10.62
CA TYR A 114 0.31 -6.12 11.40
C TYR A 114 -0.04 -6.24 12.88
N GLY A 115 0.63 -7.18 13.55
CA GLY A 115 0.37 -7.50 14.96
C GLY A 115 -0.52 -8.73 15.15
N LEU A 116 -0.82 -9.46 14.07
CA LEU A 116 -1.41 -10.80 14.15
C LEU A 116 -0.37 -11.81 14.65
N THR A 117 -0.77 -12.69 15.56
CA THR A 117 0.07 -13.80 16.03
C THR A 117 0.25 -14.87 14.95
N ASP A 118 -0.82 -15.16 14.21
CA ASP A 118 -0.87 -16.15 13.13
C ASP A 118 -1.73 -15.63 11.96
N GLN A 119 -1.58 -16.24 10.77
CA GLN A 119 -2.49 -15.95 9.67
C GLN A 119 -3.91 -16.48 9.99
N PRO A 120 -4.97 -15.71 9.72
CA PRO A 120 -6.34 -16.14 9.99
C PRO A 120 -6.70 -17.39 9.18
N ALA A 121 -7.29 -18.38 9.83
CA ALA A 121 -7.77 -19.60 9.17
C ALA A 121 -8.93 -19.32 8.20
N ASN A 122 -9.77 -18.33 8.52
CA ASN A 122 -10.84 -17.85 7.66
C ASN A 122 -10.64 -16.36 7.43
N GLN A 123 -10.34 -15.97 6.19
CA GLN A 123 -10.18 -14.55 5.88
C GLN A 123 -11.55 -13.90 5.59
N PRO A 124 -11.78 -12.65 6.03
CA PRO A 124 -13.00 -11.93 5.71
C PRO A 124 -13.20 -11.79 4.19
N PRO A 125 -14.45 -11.72 3.70
CA PRO A 125 -14.69 -11.46 2.29
C PRO A 125 -14.12 -10.10 1.88
N LEU A 126 -13.69 -9.99 0.62
CA LEU A 126 -13.21 -8.77 0.00
C LEU A 126 -14.09 -8.41 -1.21
N GLU A 127 -13.94 -7.18 -1.69
CA GLU A 127 -14.59 -6.70 -2.91
C GLU A 127 -14.24 -7.54 -4.14
N SER A 128 -15.11 -7.50 -5.15
CA SER A 128 -14.93 -8.28 -6.38
C SER A 128 -13.60 -7.95 -7.06
N GLY A 129 -12.85 -9.00 -7.43
CA GLY A 129 -11.53 -8.87 -8.05
C GLY A 129 -10.36 -8.73 -7.08
N ALA A 130 -10.62 -8.53 -5.78
CA ALA A 130 -9.61 -8.55 -4.74
C ALA A 130 -9.45 -9.95 -4.11
N HIS A 131 -8.29 -10.20 -3.50
CA HIS A 131 -8.01 -11.44 -2.79
C HIS A 131 -7.02 -11.23 -1.64
N TRP A 132 -6.97 -12.17 -0.71
CA TRP A 132 -5.92 -12.21 0.32
C TRP A 132 -4.67 -12.87 -0.23
N HIS A 133 -3.54 -12.17 -0.14
CA HIS A 133 -2.21 -12.74 -0.29
C HIS A 133 -1.78 -13.42 1.01
N THR A 134 -1.17 -14.60 0.92
CA THR A 134 -0.79 -15.42 2.08
C THR A 134 0.64 -15.97 2.02
N ASP A 135 1.35 -15.81 0.90
CA ASP A 135 2.68 -16.40 0.69
C ASP A 135 3.81 -15.39 0.98
N GLY A 136 4.58 -15.61 2.05
CA GLY A 136 5.66 -14.72 2.47
C GLY A 136 5.20 -13.40 3.12
N TRP A 137 3.98 -12.94 2.87
CA TRP A 137 3.29 -11.92 3.64
C TRP A 137 1.77 -12.10 3.61
N PHE A 138 1.07 -11.41 4.51
CA PHE A 138 -0.38 -11.45 4.61
C PHE A 138 -0.99 -10.07 4.37
N GLY A 139 -1.99 -10.00 3.49
CA GLY A 139 -2.76 -8.77 3.25
C GLY A 139 -3.69 -8.87 2.04
N ALA A 140 -4.67 -7.98 1.98
CA ALA A 140 -5.60 -7.87 0.87
C ALA A 140 -4.92 -7.20 -0.32
N VAL A 141 -5.19 -7.68 -1.53
CA VAL A 141 -4.58 -7.21 -2.78
C VAL A 141 -5.67 -6.96 -3.83
N LEU A 142 -5.50 -5.88 -4.58
CA LEU A 142 -6.24 -5.61 -5.82
C LEU A 142 -5.24 -5.21 -6.92
N THR A 143 -5.12 -6.01 -7.98
CA THR A 143 -4.14 -5.74 -9.05
C THR A 143 -4.64 -4.69 -10.04
N ALA A 144 -3.71 -4.02 -10.74
CA ALA A 144 -4.04 -3.07 -11.80
C ALA A 144 -4.91 -3.71 -12.90
N THR A 145 -4.62 -4.97 -13.27
CA THR A 145 -5.47 -5.73 -14.20
C THR A 145 -6.90 -5.86 -13.68
N ALA A 146 -7.11 -6.19 -12.40
CA ALA A 146 -8.44 -6.30 -11.82
C ALA A 146 -9.19 -4.95 -11.85
N ILE A 147 -8.50 -3.83 -11.56
CA ILE A 147 -9.06 -2.48 -11.63
C ILE A 147 -9.51 -2.14 -13.07
N VAL A 148 -8.70 -2.47 -14.07
CA VAL A 148 -8.99 -2.14 -15.48
C VAL A 148 -10.12 -3.00 -16.05
N VAL A 149 -10.16 -4.29 -15.73
CA VAL A 149 -11.19 -5.21 -16.22
C VAL A 149 -12.54 -4.98 -15.53
N ASN A 150 -12.54 -4.37 -14.33
CA ASN A 150 -13.68 -4.16 -13.45
C ASN A 150 -15.06 -4.19 -14.16
N PRO A 151 -15.83 -5.29 -14.03
CA PRO A 151 -17.09 -5.46 -14.76
C PRO A 151 -18.25 -4.63 -14.17
N GLY A 152 -18.08 -3.99 -13.00
CA GLY A 152 -19.18 -3.46 -12.18
C GLY A 152 -19.22 -1.95 -11.97
N GLY A 153 -18.24 -1.16 -12.44
CA GLY A 153 -18.23 0.29 -12.18
C GLY A 153 -17.01 1.06 -12.70
N THR A 154 -16.81 2.29 -12.21
CA THR A 154 -15.61 3.09 -12.54
C THR A 154 -14.37 2.56 -11.81
N GLN A 155 -13.18 2.83 -12.35
CA GLN A 155 -11.91 2.46 -11.71
C GLN A 155 -11.76 3.10 -10.32
N GLU A 156 -12.14 4.37 -10.19
CA GLU A 156 -12.13 5.11 -8.93
C GLU A 156 -13.03 4.43 -7.87
N SER A 157 -14.27 4.07 -8.23
CA SER A 157 -15.19 3.42 -7.31
C SER A 157 -14.70 2.03 -6.88
N ALA A 158 -14.07 1.26 -7.77
CA ALA A 158 -13.46 -0.02 -7.40
C ALA A 158 -12.29 0.16 -6.43
N VAL A 159 -11.42 1.15 -6.68
CA VAL A 159 -10.28 1.44 -5.80
C VAL A 159 -10.75 1.88 -4.41
N LEU A 160 -11.70 2.81 -4.33
CA LEU A 160 -12.22 3.30 -3.05
C LEU A 160 -12.98 2.22 -2.29
N SER A 161 -13.82 1.43 -2.97
CA SER A 161 -14.55 0.31 -2.35
C SER A 161 -13.57 -0.72 -1.79
N PHE A 162 -12.54 -1.10 -2.56
CA PHE A 162 -11.51 -2.01 -2.10
C PHE A 162 -10.77 -1.47 -0.88
N LEU A 163 -10.28 -0.23 -0.91
CA LEU A 163 -9.49 0.32 0.19
C LEU A 163 -10.32 0.44 1.48
N HIS A 164 -11.56 0.91 1.41
CA HIS A 164 -12.44 0.95 2.58
C HIS A 164 -12.75 -0.45 3.12
N GLY A 165 -13.24 -1.35 2.25
CA GLY A 165 -13.63 -2.71 2.68
C GLY A 165 -12.44 -3.52 3.22
N ALA A 166 -11.26 -3.41 2.60
CA ALA A 166 -10.07 -4.10 3.05
C ALA A 166 -9.50 -3.52 4.35
N VAL A 167 -9.58 -2.21 4.57
CA VAL A 167 -9.21 -1.58 5.86
C VAL A 167 -10.14 -2.05 6.97
N ASP A 168 -11.45 -2.09 6.72
CA ASP A 168 -12.41 -2.57 7.72
C ASP A 168 -12.22 -4.06 8.03
N ALA A 169 -11.97 -4.88 7.01
CA ALA A 169 -11.62 -6.29 7.20
C ALA A 169 -10.32 -6.45 8.03
N ALA A 170 -9.29 -5.66 7.73
CA ALA A 170 -8.03 -5.68 8.47
C ALA A 170 -8.19 -5.21 9.93
N ARG A 171 -9.05 -4.21 10.19
CA ARG A 171 -9.40 -3.78 11.55
C ARG A 171 -10.05 -4.92 12.34
N ASN A 172 -11.02 -5.62 11.74
CA ASN A 172 -11.71 -6.74 12.39
C ASN A 172 -10.73 -7.85 12.79
N LEU A 173 -9.80 -8.21 11.88
CA LEU A 173 -8.77 -9.21 12.15
C LEU A 173 -7.85 -8.85 13.33
N LEU A 174 -7.62 -7.56 13.59
CA LEU A 174 -6.73 -7.08 14.65
C LEU A 174 -7.45 -6.83 15.99
N THR A 175 -8.76 -7.04 16.03
CA THR A 175 -9.60 -6.92 17.25
C THR A 175 -10.03 -8.25 17.85
N GLU A 176 -9.76 -9.37 17.17
CA GLU A 176 -9.89 -10.73 17.70
C GLU A 176 -8.75 -11.07 18.68
#